data_AF-A7H7X5-F1
#
_entry.id   AF-A7H7X5-F1
#
_cell.length_a   1.000
_cell.length_b   1.000
_cell.length_c   1.000
_cell.angle_alpha   90.00
_cell.angle_beta   90.00
_cell.angle_gamma   90.00
#
_symmetry.space_group_name_H-M   'P 1'
#
loop_
_entity.id
_entity.type
_entity.pdbx_description
1 polymer ?
#
loop_
_entity_poly.entity_id
_entity_poly.type
_entity_poly.pdbx_seq_one_letter_code
_entity_poly.pdbx_strand_id
1 'polypeptide(L)'
;MQTSAAAYVEAMSPGKEPLELPARAGTNTSEKVVVTFRLPRDLAGWLGREAEKRGWSMNEFMVTVAHDLFAWYSLPDIVVEQLEADAEAMGLDRRKYITRVLMRRYHEVLEKGPGLEKAAHAGGKRAK
;
A
#
# COMPACT_ATOMS: atom_id res chain seq x y z
N MET A 1 33.15 4.91 4.30
CA MET A 1 32.72 3.91 3.29
C MET A 1 31.26 4.18 2.99
N GLN A 2 30.99 4.70 1.79
CA GLN A 2 29.65 5.07 1.33
C GLN A 2 28.92 3.80 0.90
N THR A 3 27.91 3.39 1.67
CA THR A 3 26.99 2.32 1.28
C THR A 3 25.95 2.93 0.35
N SER A 4 26.18 2.76 -0.95
CA SER A 4 25.35 3.26 -2.04
C SER A 4 23.94 2.68 -1.97
N ALA A 5 22.92 3.53 -2.12
CA ALA A 5 21.52 3.13 -2.30
C ALA A 5 21.32 2.11 -3.46
N ALA A 6 22.28 1.99 -4.37
CA ALA A 6 22.27 0.97 -5.42
C ALA A 6 22.38 -0.46 -4.85
N ALA A 7 23.11 -0.68 -3.74
CA ALA A 7 23.22 -1.99 -3.11
C ALA A 7 21.91 -2.44 -2.44
N TYR A 8 21.03 -1.50 -2.08
CA TYR A 8 19.70 -1.79 -1.52
C TYR A 8 18.71 -2.23 -2.61
N VAL A 9 18.81 -1.64 -3.80
CA VAL A 9 17.97 -2.00 -4.96
C VAL A 9 18.37 -3.36 -5.56
N GLU A 10 19.66 -3.68 -5.54
CA GLU A 10 20.19 -4.91 -6.14
C GLU A 10 19.99 -6.16 -5.26
N ALA A 11 19.82 -5.98 -3.94
CA ALA A 11 19.61 -7.05 -2.97
C ALA A 11 18.13 -7.46 -2.78
N MET A 12 17.16 -6.69 -3.30
CA MET A 12 15.74 -7.00 -3.18
C MET A 12 15.27 -7.94 -4.31
N SER A 13 15.53 -9.23 -4.10
CA SER A 13 14.85 -10.40 -4.70
C SER A 13 14.78 -10.48 -6.24
N PRO A 14 15.73 -11.19 -6.88
CA PRO A 14 15.43 -11.83 -8.14
C PRO A 14 14.46 -13.00 -7.86
N GLY A 15 13.19 -12.87 -8.24
CA GLY A 15 12.32 -14.05 -8.39
C GLY A 15 10.92 -14.06 -7.75
N LYS A 16 10.29 -12.92 -7.45
CA LYS A 16 8.82 -12.88 -7.39
C LYS A 16 8.33 -12.09 -8.59
N GLU A 17 7.64 -12.77 -9.51
CA GLU A 17 6.79 -12.11 -10.50
C GLU A 17 5.90 -11.08 -9.78
N PRO A 18 5.51 -9.97 -10.43
CA PRO A 18 4.54 -9.05 -9.85
C PRO A 18 3.36 -9.87 -9.35
N LEU A 19 3.08 -9.84 -8.04
CA LEU A 19 1.91 -10.51 -7.49
C LEU A 19 0.70 -10.00 -8.28
N GLU A 20 0.12 -10.88 -9.11
CA GLU A 20 -1.12 -10.56 -9.78
C GLU A 20 -2.14 -10.26 -8.69
N LEU A 21 -2.51 -8.99 -8.58
CA LEU A 21 -3.61 -8.57 -7.71
C LEU A 21 -4.80 -9.48 -8.03
N PRO A 22 -5.50 -10.04 -7.02
CA PRO A 22 -6.46 -11.15 -7.19
C PRO A 22 -7.71 -10.81 -8.02
N ALA A 23 -7.77 -9.64 -8.66
CA ALA A 23 -8.80 -9.24 -9.61
C ALA A 23 -8.30 -9.23 -11.06
N ARG A 24 -7.18 -9.88 -11.39
CA ARG A 24 -6.99 -10.42 -12.74
C ARG A 24 -7.61 -11.82 -12.77
N ALA A 25 -8.49 -12.06 -13.74
CA ALA A 25 -9.23 -13.29 -13.96
C ALA A 25 -8.49 -14.54 -13.47
N GLY A 26 -8.84 -15.08 -12.29
CA GLY A 26 -8.18 -16.29 -11.81
C GLY A 26 -8.05 -16.53 -10.32
N THR A 27 -8.68 -15.78 -9.41
CA THR A 27 -8.82 -16.26 -8.03
C THR A 27 -9.75 -17.49 -8.02
N ASN A 28 -9.14 -18.68 -8.06
CA ASN A 28 -9.84 -19.96 -8.01
C ASN A 28 -10.39 -20.16 -6.58
N THR A 29 -11.54 -19.54 -6.33
CA THR A 29 -12.37 -19.74 -5.14
C THR A 29 -13.24 -20.96 -5.42
N SER A 30 -12.77 -22.15 -5.02
CA SER A 30 -13.61 -23.37 -5.05
C SER A 30 -14.83 -23.24 -4.14
N GLU A 31 -14.81 -22.33 -3.18
CA GLU A 31 -15.98 -21.84 -2.44
C GLU A 31 -16.05 -20.31 -2.52
N LYS A 32 -17.10 -19.80 -3.16
CA LYS A 32 -17.42 -18.36 -3.19
C LYS A 32 -18.38 -18.05 -2.05
N VAL A 33 -17.88 -17.43 -0.98
CA VAL A 33 -18.73 -16.94 0.11
C VAL A 33 -19.34 -15.59 -0.28
N VAL A 34 -20.66 -15.52 -0.30
CA VAL A 34 -21.39 -14.26 -0.52
C VAL A 34 -21.52 -13.52 0.80
N VAL A 35 -20.99 -12.29 0.85
CA VAL A 35 -21.09 -11.42 2.02
C VAL A 35 -21.87 -10.17 1.64
N THR A 36 -22.92 -9.87 2.42
CA THR A 36 -23.76 -8.68 2.23
C THR A 36 -23.47 -7.66 3.31
N PHE A 37 -23.05 -6.46 2.90
CA PHE A 37 -22.83 -5.32 3.80
C PHE A 37 -23.92 -4.27 3.61
N ARG A 38 -24.28 -3.58 4.70
CA ARG A 38 -25.08 -2.34 4.63
C ARG A 38 -24.13 -1.16 4.76
N LEU A 39 -24.13 -0.30 3.75
CA LEU A 39 -23.29 0.89 3.69
C LEU A 39 -24.17 2.14 3.78
N PRO A 40 -23.71 3.22 4.45
CA PRO A 40 -24.30 4.53 4.29
C PRO A 40 -24.35 4.93 2.82
N ARG A 41 -25.42 5.61 2.40
CA ARG A 41 -25.65 6.02 1.00
C ARG A 41 -24.45 6.77 0.43
N ASP A 42 -23.87 7.69 1.20
CA ASP A 42 -22.75 8.52 0.74
C ASP A 42 -21.49 7.68 0.50
N LEU A 43 -21.25 6.69 1.37
CA LEU A 43 -20.13 5.76 1.21
C LEU A 43 -20.33 4.88 -0.03
N ALA A 44 -21.51 4.32 -0.22
CA ALA A 44 -21.83 3.53 -1.41
C ALA A 44 -21.66 4.35 -2.70
N GLY A 45 -22.12 5.61 -2.70
CA GLY A 45 -21.94 6.52 -3.82
C GLY A 45 -20.48 6.86 -4.10
N TRP A 46 -19.67 7.07 -3.06
CA TRP A 46 -18.24 7.30 -3.20
C TRP A 46 -17.50 6.08 -3.76
N LEU A 47 -17.76 4.89 -3.21
CA LEU A 47 -17.19 3.63 -3.68
C LEU A 47 -17.53 3.37 -5.16
N GLY A 48 -18.77 3.70 -5.58
CA GLY A 48 -19.21 3.57 -6.97
C GLY A 48 -18.37 4.40 -7.92
N ARG A 49 -18.14 5.67 -7.58
CA ARG A 49 -17.30 6.57 -8.38
C ARG A 49 -15.84 6.11 -8.42
N GLU A 50 -15.31 5.60 -7.31
CA GLU A 50 -13.93 5.10 -7.27
C GLU A 50 -13.73 3.81 -8.09
N ALA A 51 -14.72 2.92 -8.11
CA ALA A 51 -14.72 1.74 -8.97
C ALA A 51 -14.80 2.14 -10.45
N GLU A 52 -15.71 3.06 -10.80
CA GLU A 52 -15.91 3.54 -12.17
C GLU A 52 -14.66 4.22 -12.74
N LYS A 53 -13.98 5.07 -11.95
CA LYS A 53 -12.70 5.70 -12.34
C LYS A 53 -11.61 4.69 -12.73
N ARG A 54 -11.66 3.48 -12.16
CA ARG A 54 -10.70 2.39 -12.41
C ARG A 54 -11.20 1.42 -13.49
N GLY A 55 -12.43 1.61 -13.99
CA GLY A 55 -13.09 0.68 -14.91
C GLY A 55 -13.43 -0.66 -14.26
N TRP A 56 -13.63 -0.69 -12.94
CA TRP A 56 -13.90 -1.91 -12.18
C TRP A 56 -15.37 -1.99 -11.75
N SER A 57 -15.87 -3.21 -11.58
CA SER A 57 -17.13 -3.42 -10.88
C SER A 57 -16.98 -3.09 -9.39
N MET A 58 -18.09 -2.75 -8.73
CA MET A 58 -18.12 -2.55 -7.28
C MET A 58 -17.56 -3.76 -6.52
N ASN A 59 -17.86 -4.98 -7.00
CA ASN A 59 -17.40 -6.20 -6.36
C ASN A 59 -15.87 -6.34 -6.47
N GLU A 60 -15.30 -6.18 -7.66
CA GLU A 60 -13.85 -6.25 -7.87
C GLU A 60 -13.13 -5.18 -7.06
N PHE A 61 -13.67 -3.97 -7.01
CA PHE A 61 -13.11 -2.88 -6.21
C PHE A 61 -13.10 -3.22 -4.71
N MET A 62 -14.23 -3.69 -4.17
CA MET A 62 -14.33 -4.03 -2.75
C MET A 62 -13.45 -5.23 -2.36
N VAL A 63 -13.40 -6.26 -3.20
CA VAL A 63 -12.51 -7.42 -2.98
C VAL A 63 -11.05 -6.97 -2.99
N THR A 64 -10.67 -6.12 -3.94
CA THR A 64 -9.29 -5.61 -4.04
C THR A 64 -8.91 -4.81 -2.80
N VAL A 65 -9.76 -3.86 -2.37
CA VAL A 65 -9.49 -3.05 -1.16
C VAL A 65 -9.40 -3.92 0.10
N ALA A 66 -10.29 -4.89 0.25
CA ALA A 66 -10.25 -5.82 1.37
C ALA A 66 -8.98 -6.69 1.36
N HIS A 67 -8.61 -7.19 0.18
CA HIS A 67 -7.41 -7.99 0.00
C HIS A 67 -6.13 -7.17 0.24
N ASP A 68 -6.08 -5.93 -0.23
CA ASP A 68 -4.96 -5.03 -0.01
C ASP A 68 -4.74 -4.81 1.50
N LEU A 69 -5.80 -4.58 2.27
CA LEU A 69 -5.66 -4.46 3.72
C LEU A 69 -5.21 -5.77 4.39
N PHE A 70 -5.72 -6.90 3.90
CA PHE A 70 -5.36 -8.23 4.41
C PHE A 70 -3.88 -8.55 4.15
N ALA A 71 -3.40 -8.33 2.92
CA ALA A 71 -2.08 -8.67 2.43
C ALA A 71 -1.06 -7.51 2.50
N TRP A 72 -1.29 -6.52 3.39
CA TRP A 72 -0.38 -5.38 3.56
C TRP A 72 -0.03 -4.65 2.24
N TYR A 73 -1.01 -4.45 1.37
CA TYR A 73 -0.87 -3.82 0.06
C TYR A 73 0.22 -4.49 -0.82
N SER A 74 0.41 -5.80 -0.63
CA SER A 74 1.44 -6.60 -1.31
C SER A 74 2.87 -6.10 -1.06
N LEU A 75 3.13 -5.52 0.12
CA LEU A 75 4.49 -5.18 0.55
C LEU A 75 5.37 -6.44 0.69
N PRO A 76 6.69 -6.35 0.47
CA PRO A 76 7.60 -7.47 0.70
C PRO A 76 7.54 -7.96 2.13
N ASP A 77 7.64 -9.29 2.32
CA ASP A 77 7.49 -9.95 3.63
C ASP A 77 8.42 -9.34 4.70
N ILE A 78 9.68 -9.05 4.34
CA ILE A 78 10.65 -8.40 5.24
C ILE A 78 10.21 -7.01 5.72
N VAL A 79 9.49 -6.27 4.89
CA VAL A 79 8.95 -4.95 5.24
C VAL A 79 7.76 -5.13 6.18
N VAL A 80 6.88 -6.09 5.86
CA VAL A 80 5.71 -6.41 6.68
C VAL A 80 6.12 -6.82 8.09
N GLU A 81 7.07 -7.76 8.23
CA GLU A 81 7.59 -8.21 9.53
C GLU A 81 8.09 -7.05 10.38
N GLN A 82 8.84 -6.12 9.76
CA GLN A 82 9.37 -4.96 10.46
C GLN A 82 8.27 -3.99 10.92
N LEU A 83 7.24 -3.78 10.09
CA LEU A 83 6.10 -2.91 10.42
C LEU A 83 5.21 -3.53 11.50
N GLU A 84 5.02 -4.85 11.48
CA GLU A 84 4.26 -5.56 12.50
C GLU A 84 4.97 -5.58 13.85
N ALA A 85 6.29 -5.79 13.87
CA ALA A 85 7.10 -5.69 15.08
C ALA A 85 7.07 -4.27 15.69
N ASP A 86 7.12 -3.23 14.85
CA ASP A 86 7.00 -1.83 15.29
C ASP A 86 5.59 -1.53 15.84
N ALA A 87 4.54 -2.05 15.19
CA ALA A 87 3.17 -1.91 15.67
C ALA A 87 2.96 -2.59 17.04
N GLU A 88 3.51 -3.80 17.21
CA GLU A 88 3.46 -4.55 18.47
C GLU A 88 4.21 -3.82 19.58
N ALA A 89 5.42 -3.31 19.31
CA ALA A 89 6.20 -2.54 20.27
C ALA A 89 5.47 -1.26 20.74
N MET A 90 4.62 -0.67 19.89
CA MET A 90 3.78 0.48 20.23
C MET A 90 2.43 0.08 20.86
N GLY A 91 2.09 -1.20 20.93
CA GLY A 91 0.78 -1.68 21.39
C GLY A 91 -0.38 -1.22 20.51
N LEU A 92 -0.14 -1.05 19.21
CA LEU A 92 -1.13 -0.55 18.25
C LEU A 92 -1.68 -1.67 17.38
N ASP A 93 -3.00 -1.66 17.17
CA ASP A 93 -3.60 -2.45 16.10
C ASP A 93 -3.23 -1.90 14.72
N ARG A 94 -3.36 -2.72 13.68
CA ARG A 94 -2.99 -2.37 12.30
C ARG A 94 -3.62 -1.06 11.81
N ARG A 95 -4.90 -0.81 12.14
CA ARG A 95 -5.60 0.41 11.70
C ARG A 95 -5.01 1.66 12.37
N LYS A 96 -4.78 1.61 13.68
CA LYS A 96 -4.15 2.72 14.43
C LYS A 96 -2.72 2.95 13.97
N TYR A 97 -1.98 1.87 13.73
CA TYR A 97 -0.62 1.95 13.23
C TYR A 97 -0.54 2.62 11.85
N ILE A 98 -1.39 2.23 10.89
CA ILE A 98 -1.46 2.89 9.57
C ILE A 98 -1.81 4.38 9.72
N THR A 99 -2.77 4.72 10.58
CA THR A 99 -3.12 6.13 10.86
C THR A 99 -1.91 6.92 11.36
N ARG A 100 -1.12 6.34 12.27
CA ARG A 100 0.11 6.95 12.78
C ARG A 100 1.15 7.14 11.69
N VAL A 101 1.34 6.16 10.80
CA VAL A 101 2.26 6.26 9.66
C VAL A 101 1.86 7.42 8.74
N LEU A 102 0.56 7.56 8.43
CA LEU A 102 0.06 8.67 7.62
C LEU A 102 0.26 10.02 8.31
N MET A 103 0.04 10.11 9.61
CA MET A 103 0.31 11.34 10.39
C MET A 103 1.79 11.71 10.38
N ARG A 104 2.69 10.71 10.52
CA ARG A 104 4.13 10.95 10.40
C ARG A 104 4.48 11.49 9.02
N ARG A 105 3.94 10.90 7.95
CA ARG A 105 4.16 11.38 6.59
C ARG A 105 3.62 12.79 6.37
N TYR A 106 2.49 13.14 6.99
CA TYR A 106 1.95 14.50 6.96
C TYR A 106 2.94 15.51 7.56
N HIS A 107 3.52 15.21 8.73
CA HIS A 107 4.54 16.08 9.35
C HIS A 107 5.78 16.23 8.47
N GLU A 108 6.27 15.14 7.86
CA GLU A 108 7.40 15.21 6.93
C GLU A 108 7.12 16.11 5.72
N VAL A 109 5.90 16.05 5.19
CA VAL A 109 5.47 16.89 4.05
C VAL A 109 5.31 18.35 4.46
N LEU A 110 4.84 18.65 5.67
CA LEU A 110 4.80 20.02 6.18
C LEU A 110 6.19 20.64 6.30
N GLU A 111 7.16 19.88 6.80
CA GLU A 111 8.52 20.36 7.01
C GLU A 111 9.31 20.50 5.71
N LYS A 112 9.18 19.54 4.78
CA LYS A 112 10.04 19.42 3.59
C LYS A 112 9.34 19.81 2.29
N GLY A 113 8.04 20.05 2.34
CA GLY A 113 7.19 20.28 1.17
C GLY A 113 6.76 18.98 0.46
N PRO A 114 5.78 19.10 -0.47
CA PRO A 114 5.29 17.96 -1.24
C PRO A 114 6.35 17.43 -2.21
N GLY A 115 6.31 16.12 -2.46
CA GLY A 115 7.24 15.49 -3.41
C GLY A 115 8.69 15.44 -2.91
N LEU A 116 8.90 15.41 -1.59
CA LEU A 116 10.23 15.36 -0.93
C LEU A 116 11.19 14.31 -1.53
N GLU A 117 10.67 13.18 -2.01
CA GLU A 117 11.45 12.14 -2.72
C GLU A 117 12.06 12.68 -4.04
N LYS A 118 11.31 13.48 -4.80
CA LYS A 118 11.77 14.10 -6.06
C LYS A 118 12.80 15.20 -5.80
N ALA A 119 12.66 15.96 -4.72
CA ALA A 119 13.63 17.00 -4.35
C ALA A 119 14.99 16.40 -3.94
N ALA A 120 14.99 15.28 -3.21
CA ALA A 120 16.21 14.57 -2.83
C ALA A 120 16.96 13.98 -4.06
N HIS A 121 16.24 13.48 -5.06
CA HIS A 121 16.84 12.96 -6.30
C HIS A 121 17.28 14.07 -7.29
N ALA A 122 16.69 15.27 -7.23
CA ALA A 122 17.10 16.40 -8.08
C ALA A 122 18.40 17.08 -7.63
N GLY A 123 18.78 16.94 -6.36
CA GLY A 123 20.02 17.50 -5.80
C GLY A 123 21.32 16.80 -6.26
N GLY A 124 21.22 15.68 -6.97
CA GLY A 124 22.37 14.89 -7.45
C GLY A 124 23.00 15.34 -8.77
N LYS A 125 22.45 16.35 -9.46
CA LYS A 125 23.00 16.88 -10.72
C LYS A 125 23.60 18.28 -10.56
N ARG A 126 24.65 18.43 -9.74
CA ARG A 126 25.61 19.54 -9.87
C ARG A 126 27.00 19.11 -9.39
N ALA A 127 27.86 18.74 -10.36
CA ALA A 127 29.26 19.14 -10.45
C ALA A 127 29.93 18.39 -11.61
N LYS A 128 30.07 19.06 -12.75
CA LYS A 128 31.28 19.01 -13.56
C LYS A 128 31.47 20.35 -14.23
#